data_AF-A0A1Y3QHS2-F1
#
_entry.id   AF-A0A1Y3QHS2-F1
#
_cell.length_a   1.000
_cell.length_b   1.000
_cell.length_c   1.000
_cell.angle_alpha   90.00
_cell.angle_beta   90.00
_cell.angle_gamma   90.00
#
_symmetry.space_group_name_H-M   'P 1'
#
loop_
_entity.id
_entity.type
_entity.pdbx_description
1 polymer ?
#
loop_
_entity_poly.entity_id
_entity_poly.type
_entity_poly.pdbx_seq_one_letter_code
_entity_poly.pdbx_strand_id
1 'polypeptide(L)' 'MKERRCEVCGKAIPRERLEALPETRRCVECAREKGSDVFARRVGIGMDIDTYKDLLGATRS' A
#
# COMPACT_ATOMS: atom_id res chain seq x y z
N MET A 1 -17.32 -17.76 5.57
CA MET A 1 -16.40 -16.67 5.19
C MET A 1 -16.46 -15.61 6.28
N LYS A 2 -15.35 -15.25 6.93
CA LYS A 2 -15.37 -14.23 8.01
C LYS A 2 -15.30 -12.84 7.38
N GLU A 3 -16.43 -12.15 7.33
CA GLU A 3 -16.47 -10.71 7.07
C GLU A 3 -15.70 -9.99 8.17
N ARG A 4 -14.56 -9.40 7.82
CA ARG A 4 -13.82 -8.56 8.75
C ARG A 4 -14.55 -7.24 8.91
N ARG A 5 -14.78 -6.84 10.15
CA ARG A 5 -15.39 -5.56 10.50
C ARG A 5 -14.32 -4.55 10.87
N CYS A 6 -14.58 -3.29 10.57
CA CYS A 6 -13.70 -2.19 10.90
C CYS A 6 -13.69 -1.98 12.42
N GLU A 7 -12.50 -1.87 13.01
CA GLU A 7 -12.34 -1.59 14.46
C GLU A 7 -12.78 -0.17 14.85
N VAL A 8 -12.93 0.76 13.89
CA VAL A 8 -13.27 2.17 14.17
C VAL A 8 -14.77 2.44 14.06
N CYS A 9 -15.43 1.94 13.00
CA CYS A 9 -16.84 2.23 12.74
C CYS A 9 -17.74 0.98 12.79
N GLY A 10 -17.18 -0.22 12.94
CA GLY A 10 -17.94 -1.48 12.97
C GLY A 10 -18.51 -1.95 11.62
N LYS A 11 -18.38 -1.14 10.54
CA LYS A 11 -18.83 -1.51 9.18
C LYS A 11 -18.00 -2.67 8.62
N ALA A 12 -18.58 -3.45 7.72
CA ALA A 12 -17.85 -4.48 6.98
C ALA A 12 -16.71 -3.85 6.15
N ILE A 13 -15.53 -4.45 6.18
CA ILE A 13 -14.41 -4.04 5.33
C ILE A 13 -14.67 -4.63 3.94
N PRO A 14 -14.65 -3.80 2.88
CA PRO A 14 -14.93 -4.29 1.53
C PRO A 14 -13.85 -5.29 1.10
N ARG A 15 -14.26 -6.31 0.32
CA ARG A 15 -13.41 -7.45 -0.02
C ARG A 15 -12.18 -7.03 -0.81
N GLU A 16 -12.35 -6.10 -1.76
CA GLU A 16 -11.27 -5.48 -2.53
C GLU A 16 -10.14 -4.92 -1.64
N ARG A 17 -10.50 -4.40 -0.46
CA ARG A 17 -9.52 -3.83 0.47
C ARG A 17 -8.81 -4.91 1.27
N LEU A 18 -9.49 -6.00 1.61
CA LEU A 18 -8.87 -7.17 2.23
C LEU A 18 -7.97 -7.93 1.24
N GLU A 19 -8.25 -7.85 -0.07
CA GLU A 19 -7.40 -8.42 -1.11
C GLU A 19 -6.13 -7.59 -1.31
N ALA A 20 -6.24 -6.26 -1.36
CA ALA A 20 -5.08 -5.38 -1.48
C ALA A 20 -4.24 -5.28 -0.20
N LEU A 21 -4.88 -5.30 0.97
CA LEU A 21 -4.24 -5.19 2.28
C LEU A 21 -4.83 -6.24 3.23
N PRO A 22 -4.34 -7.49 3.18
CA PRO A 22 -4.86 -8.58 4.02
C PRO A 22 -4.68 -8.33 5.51
N GLU A 23 -3.76 -7.46 5.90
CA GLU A 23 -3.44 -7.10 7.29
C GLU A 23 -4.46 -6.10 7.89
N THR A 24 -5.19 -5.37 7.03
CA THR A 24 -5.95 -4.16 7.42
C THR A 24 -7.11 -4.50 8.35
N ARG A 25 -7.27 -3.69 9.39
CA ARG A 25 -8.38 -3.75 10.35
C ARG A 25 -9.33 -2.57 10.24
N ARG A 26 -9.04 -1.62 9.35
CA ARG A 26 -9.87 -0.44 9.08
C ARG A 26 -10.51 -0.49 7.68
N CYS A 27 -11.74 0.02 7.59
CA CYS A 27 -12.42 0.25 6.31
C CYS A 27 -11.76 1.42 5.54
N VAL A 28 -12.11 1.56 4.26
CA VAL A 28 -11.58 2.62 3.37
C VAL A 28 -11.80 4.01 3.97
N GLU A 29 -13.03 4.30 4.42
CA GLU A 29 -13.43 5.60 4.97
C GLU A 29 -12.60 5.96 6.21
N CYS A 30 -12.56 5.08 7.21
CA CYS A 30 -11.80 5.36 8.44
C CYS A 30 -10.29 5.42 8.20
N ALA A 31 -9.77 4.64 7.23
CA ALA A 31 -8.37 4.72 6.86
C ALA A 31 -8.03 6.03 6.14
N ARG A 32 -9.00 6.64 5.42
CA ARG A 32 -8.84 7.92 4.74
C ARG A 32 -8.83 9.10 5.72
N GLU A 33 -9.66 9.04 6.76
CA GLU A 33 -9.73 10.11 7.77
C GLU A 33 -8.65 10.00 8.86
N LYS A 34 -8.38 8.79 9.37
CA LYS A 34 -7.50 8.58 10.54
C LYS A 34 -6.14 7.94 10.20
N GLY A 35 -5.91 7.65 8.92
CA GLY A 35 -4.77 6.86 8.47
C GLY A 35 -5.00 5.35 8.57
N SER A 36 -4.23 4.59 7.77
CA SER A 36 -4.25 3.13 7.79
C SER A 36 -3.58 2.59 9.05
N ASP A 37 -4.06 1.46 9.57
CA ASP A 37 -3.40 0.69 10.63
C ASP A 37 -2.17 -0.10 10.14
N VAL A 38 -1.92 -0.09 8.83
CA VAL A 38 -0.82 -0.83 8.20
C VAL A 38 0.46 0.02 8.20
N PHE A 39 1.50 -0.46 8.88
CA PHE A 39 2.84 0.11 8.85
C PHE A 39 3.69 -0.59 7.80
N ALA A 40 3.70 -0.06 6.57
CA ALA A 40 4.65 -0.52 5.56
C ALA A 40 6.00 0.19 5.77
N ARG A 41 7.10 -0.57 5.75
CA ARG A 41 8.45 0.02 5.73
C ARG A 41 8.57 0.84 4.45
N ARG A 42 8.85 2.13 4.58
CA ARG A 42 9.20 2.98 3.42
C ARG A 42 10.50 2.45 2.84
N VAL A 43 10.41 1.66 1.78
CA VAL A 43 11.54 1.29 0.94
C VAL A 43 11.74 2.42 -0.06
N GLY A 44 12.99 2.88 -0.21
CA GLY A 44 13.31 3.85 -1.25
C GLY A 44 13.05 3.20 -2.60
N ILE A 45 12.21 3.83 -3.43
CA ILE A 45 12.08 3.45 -4.83
C ILE A 45 13.14 4.25 -5.58
N GLY A 46 14.24 3.60 -5.92
CA GLY A 46 15.34 4.19 -6.68
C GLY A 46 16.24 3.09 -7.21
N MET A 47 16.73 3.26 -8.44
CA MET A 47 17.86 2.49 -8.93
C MET A 47 19.13 3.09 -8.31
N ASP A 48 20.16 2.27 -8.14
CA ASP A 48 21.48 2.81 -7.84
C ASP A 48 21.89 3.77 -8.96
N ILE A 49 22.76 4.72 -8.60
CA ILE A 49 23.11 5.81 -9.49
C ILE A 49 23.87 5.33 -10.73
N ASP A 50 24.53 4.17 -10.66
CA ASP A 50 25.31 3.60 -11.75
C ASP A 50 24.35 2.97 -12.77
N THR A 51 23.38 2.18 -12.33
CA THR A 51 22.30 1.64 -13.16
C THR A 51 21.52 2.75 -13.87
N TYR A 52 21.26 3.88 -13.21
CA TYR A 52 20.59 5.01 -13.85
C TYR A 52 21.41 5.61 -15.01
N LYS A 53 22.74 5.71 -14.85
CA LYS A 53 23.64 6.23 -15.89
C LYS A 53 23.75 5.28 -17.07
N ASP A 54 23.82 3.97 -16.83
CA ASP A 54 23.92 2.97 -17.89
C ASP A 54 22.70 3.02 -18.83
N LEU A 55 21.49 3.13 -18.27
CA LEU A 55 20.25 3.25 -19.05
C LEU A 55 20.20 4.53 -19.90
N LEU A 56 20.69 5.64 -19.35
CA LEU A 56 20.81 6.90 -20.10
C LEU A 56 21.87 6.83 -21.20
N GLY A 57 22.93 6.06 -21.00
CA GLY A 57 23.93 5.79 -22.03
C GLY A 57 23.36 4.95 -23.18
N ALA A 58 22.61 3.90 -22.87
CA ALA A 58 22.04 2.98 -23.86
C ALA A 58 21.07 3.65 -24.84
N THR A 59 20.32 4.65 -24.39
CA THR A 59 19.31 5.38 -25.20
C THR A 59 19.90 6.42 -26.15
N ARG A 60 21.21 6.69 -26.09
CA ARG A 60 21.91 7.65 -26.95
C ARG A 60 22.62 7.02 -28.16
N SER A 61 22.28 5.77 -28.52
CA SER A 61 22.87 4.99 -29.62
C SER A 61 22.07 5.07 -30.91
#